data_AF-A0A117XHK9-F1
#
_entry.id   AF-A0A117XHK9-F1
#
_cell.length_a   1.000
_cell.length_b   1.000
_cell.length_c   1.000
_cell.angle_alpha   90.00
_cell.angle_beta   90.00
_cell.angle_gamma   90.00
#
_symmetry.space_group_name_H-M   'P 1'
#
loop_
_entity.id
_entity.type
_entity.pdbx_description
1 polymer ?
#
loop_
_entity_poly.entity_id
_entity_poly.type
_entity_poly.pdbx_seq_one_letter_code
_entity_poly.pdbx_strand_id
1 'polypeptide(L)'
;MSHATFRSESGYRATYQTDATACAAPAERAPAAGSPAAGSPALPDTLALVALARDAGMLVTLDATIGRERYESVTGSIATLARFAQALQLAMREAA
;
A
#
# COMPACT_ATOMS: atom_id res chain seq x y z
N MET A 1 -18.36 -27.43 5.64
CA MET A 1 -17.77 -26.09 5.40
C MET A 1 -17.25 -26.11 3.97
N SER A 2 -17.89 -25.37 3.06
CA SER A 2 -17.57 -25.39 1.63
C SER A 2 -16.22 -24.71 1.37
N HIS A 3 -15.25 -25.46 0.87
CA HIS A 3 -14.05 -24.90 0.28
C HIS A 3 -14.37 -24.49 -1.16
N ALA A 4 -14.61 -23.20 -1.39
CA ALA A 4 -14.64 -22.66 -2.74
C ALA A 4 -13.22 -22.70 -3.32
N THR A 5 -12.99 -23.56 -4.30
CA THR A 5 -11.73 -23.65 -5.03
C THR A 5 -11.68 -22.56 -6.09
N PHE A 6 -11.11 -21.41 -5.73
CA PHE A 6 -10.73 -20.40 -6.70
C PHE A 6 -9.46 -20.85 -7.43
N ARG A 7 -9.57 -21.20 -8.72
CA ARG A 7 -8.42 -21.39 -9.61
C ARG A 7 -8.11 -20.07 -10.32
N SER A 8 -6.98 -19.46 -9.99
CA SER A 8 -6.40 -18.34 -10.74
C SER A 8 -5.56 -18.89 -11.90
N GLU A 9 -5.86 -18.49 -13.13
CA GLU A 9 -5.12 -18.87 -14.34
C GLU A 9 -3.75 -18.17 -14.45
N SER A 10 -3.41 -17.26 -13.53
CA SER A 10 -2.20 -16.43 -13.63
C SER A 10 -0.92 -17.07 -13.08
N GLY A 11 -0.97 -18.27 -12.49
CA GLY A 11 0.23 -18.95 -11.96
C GLY A 11 0.93 -18.23 -10.78
N TYR A 12 0.44 -17.07 -10.34
CA TYR A 12 1.01 -16.30 -9.24
C TYR A 12 0.41 -16.79 -7.91
N ARG A 13 1.15 -17.67 -7.21
CA ARG A 13 0.77 -18.20 -5.90
C ARG A 13 1.31 -17.26 -4.81
N ALA A 14 0.54 -16.23 -4.46
CA ALA A 14 0.78 -15.48 -3.23
C ALA A 14 0.33 -16.34 -2.03
N THR A 15 1.27 -17.02 -1.38
CA THR A 15 1.04 -17.67 -0.09
C THR A 15 1.11 -16.62 0.99
N TYR A 16 -0.03 -16.12 1.46
CA TYR A 16 -0.08 -15.38 2.71
C TYR A 16 0.02 -16.39 3.86
N GLN A 17 1.24 -16.64 4.30
CA GLN A 17 1.47 -17.45 5.49
C GLN A 17 1.28 -16.53 6.71
N THR A 18 0.14 -16.69 7.38
CA THR A 18 -0.10 -16.04 8.67
C THR A 18 0.48 -16.94 9.74
N ASP A 19 1.79 -16.88 9.96
CA ASP A 19 2.38 -17.49 11.15
C ASP A 19 2.22 -16.52 12.31
N ALA A 20 1.18 -16.77 13.11
CA ALA A 20 1.15 -16.33 14.49
C ALA A 20 2.24 -17.13 15.24
N THR A 21 3.39 -16.49 15.48
CA THR A 21 4.25 -16.57 16.69
C THR A 21 5.68 -16.16 16.32
N ALA A 22 6.14 -15.00 16.79
CA ALA A 22 7.57 -14.77 17.03
C ALA A 22 7.78 -13.58 17.98
N CYS A 23 7.95 -13.86 19.27
CA CYS A 23 8.76 -13.04 20.16
C CYS A 23 10.24 -13.37 19.92
N ALA A 24 11.05 -12.40 19.47
CA ALA A 24 12.45 -12.18 19.85
C ALA A 24 13.08 -11.03 19.03
N ALA A 25 13.61 -10.01 19.71
CA ALA A 25 14.50 -8.97 19.19
C ALA A 25 15.97 -9.32 19.52
N PRO A 26 17.01 -8.53 19.15
CA PRO A 26 17.17 -7.52 18.09
C PRO A 26 18.32 -7.90 17.12
N ALA A 27 18.41 -7.27 15.94
CA ALA A 27 19.62 -7.34 15.10
C ALA A 27 20.13 -5.92 14.81
N GLU A 28 21.41 -5.74 15.07
CA GLU A 28 22.14 -4.48 15.14
C GLU A 28 22.15 -3.65 13.86
N ARG A 29 22.26 -2.34 14.09
CA ARG A 29 22.30 -1.27 13.10
C ARG A 29 23.72 -1.11 12.54
N ALA A 30 23.87 -1.12 11.22
CA ALA A 30 25.03 -0.58 10.52
C ALA A 30 24.60 0.64 9.67
N PRO A 31 25.39 1.73 9.60
CA PRO A 31 24.98 2.95 8.92
C PRO A 31 25.19 2.82 7.41
N ALA A 32 24.13 2.97 6.63
CA ALA A 32 24.24 3.17 5.19
C ALA A 32 24.51 4.66 4.93
N ALA A 33 25.61 4.91 4.22
CA ALA A 33 26.12 6.20 3.83
C ALA A 33 25.06 7.08 3.15
N GLY A 34 25.13 8.38 3.42
CA GLY A 34 24.38 9.39 2.68
C GLY A 34 24.73 9.35 1.19
N SER A 35 23.70 9.25 0.35
CA SER A 35 23.77 9.65 -1.05
C SER A 35 22.78 10.79 -1.28
N PRO A 36 23.16 11.78 -2.11
CA PRO A 36 22.51 13.08 -2.17
C PRO A 36 21.15 12.99 -2.85
N ALA A 37 20.27 13.91 -2.45
CA ALA A 37 18.94 14.12 -2.98
C ALA A 37 18.93 14.31 -4.50
N ALA A 38 18.72 13.23 -5.25
CA ALA A 38 18.07 13.30 -6.55
C ALA A 38 16.57 13.37 -6.28
N GLY A 39 15.96 14.51 -6.61
CA GLY A 39 14.58 14.85 -6.26
C GLY A 39 13.62 13.69 -6.53
N SER A 40 13.26 12.97 -5.48
CA SER A 40 12.15 12.04 -5.56
C SER A 40 10.92 12.88 -5.85
N PRO A 41 10.12 12.57 -6.90
CA PRO A 41 8.87 13.27 -7.11
C PRO A 41 8.12 13.24 -5.79
N ALA A 42 7.78 14.42 -5.27
CA ALA A 42 7.15 14.54 -3.98
C ALA A 42 5.85 13.75 -4.04
N LEU A 43 5.83 12.60 -3.37
CA LEU A 43 4.62 11.79 -3.28
C LEU A 43 3.56 12.66 -2.60
N PRO A 44 2.29 12.57 -3.04
CA PRO A 44 1.22 13.25 -2.34
C PRO A 44 1.24 12.82 -0.86
N ASP A 45 0.89 13.74 0.03
CA ASP A 45 0.76 13.38 1.43
C ASP A 45 -0.29 12.25 1.60
N THR A 46 -0.24 11.57 2.75
CA THR A 46 -1.09 10.41 3.00
C THR A 46 -2.58 10.73 2.86
N LEU A 47 -3.00 11.95 3.19
CA LEU A 47 -4.40 12.36 3.07
C LEU A 47 -4.81 12.53 1.61
N ALA A 48 -3.96 13.12 0.78
CA ALA A 48 -4.16 13.26 -0.66
C ALA A 48 -4.20 11.88 -1.35
N LEU A 49 -3.33 10.94 -0.95
CA LEU A 49 -3.37 9.56 -1.45
C LEU A 49 -4.69 8.86 -1.14
N VAL A 50 -5.21 9.04 0.07
CA VAL A 50 -6.50 8.46 0.50
C VAL A 50 -7.67 9.09 -0.25
N ALA A 51 -7.63 10.40 -0.49
CA ALA A 51 -8.62 11.09 -1.31
C ALA A 51 -8.63 10.55 -2.75
N LEU A 52 -7.47 10.42 -3.39
CA LEU A 52 -7.34 9.83 -4.73
C LEU A 52 -7.89 8.41 -4.81
N ALA A 53 -7.66 7.58 -3.78
CA ALA A 53 -8.21 6.23 -3.72
C ALA A 53 -9.76 6.24 -3.67
N ARG A 54 -10.34 7.14 -2.87
CA ARG A 54 -11.80 7.30 -2.78
C ARG A 54 -12.40 7.80 -4.09
N ASP A 55 -11.78 8.78 -4.73
CA ASP A 55 -12.23 9.33 -6.01
C ASP A 55 -12.13 8.29 -7.14
N ALA A 56 -11.11 7.44 -7.11
CA ALA A 56 -10.98 6.28 -8.00
C ALA A 56 -12.04 5.18 -7.73
N GLY A 57 -12.87 5.33 -6.70
CA GLY A 57 -13.93 4.39 -6.33
C GLY A 57 -13.44 3.19 -5.52
N MET A 58 -12.30 3.31 -4.83
CA MET A 58 -11.82 2.29 -3.90
C MET A 58 -12.45 2.48 -2.52
N LEU A 59 -12.71 1.36 -1.83
CA LEU A 59 -13.12 1.37 -0.44
C LEU A 59 -11.90 1.60 0.45
N VAL A 60 -11.96 2.60 1.33
CA VAL A 60 -10.92 2.88 2.32
C VAL A 60 -11.49 2.69 3.72
N THR A 61 -10.92 1.75 4.48
CA THR A 61 -11.30 1.44 5.87
C THR A 61 -10.17 1.80 6.82
N LEU A 62 -10.52 2.40 7.95
CA LEU A 62 -9.58 2.56 9.06
C LEU A 62 -9.52 1.25 9.83
N ASP A 63 -8.35 0.62 9.86
CA ASP A 63 -8.18 -0.65 10.56
C ASP A 63 -7.68 -0.42 11.99
N ALA A 64 -6.71 0.49 12.16
CA ALA A 64 -6.14 0.81 13.45
C ALA A 64 -5.61 2.24 13.52
N THR A 65 -5.46 2.73 14.75
CA THR A 65 -4.64 3.90 15.05
C THR A 65 -3.77 3.56 16.24
N ILE A 66 -2.45 3.59 16.04
CA ILE A 66 -1.47 3.26 17.09
C ILE A 66 -0.61 4.50 17.31
N GLY A 67 -0.72 5.10 18.49
CA GLY A 67 -0.09 6.39 18.76
C GLY A 67 -0.62 7.47 17.81
N ARG A 68 0.29 8.03 16.98
CA ARG A 68 -0.03 9.07 15.99
C ARG A 68 -0.21 8.52 14.57
N GLU A 69 -0.03 7.21 14.37
CA GLU A 69 -0.07 6.57 13.07
C GLU A 69 -1.45 5.97 12.80
N ARG A 70 -2.00 6.25 11.61
CA ARG A 70 -3.24 5.64 11.09
C ARG A 70 -2.87 4.53 10.11
N TYR A 71 -3.51 3.39 10.28
CA TYR A 71 -3.44 2.27 9.35
C TYR A 71 -4.77 2.15 8.62
N GLU A 72 -4.73 2.32 7.30
CA GLU A 72 -5.91 2.23 6.45
C GLU A 72 -5.73 1.14 5.41
N SER A 73 -6.75 0.28 5.27
CA SER A 73 -6.84 -0.68 4.17
C SER A 73 -7.57 -0.06 3.00
N VAL A 74 -7.03 -0.28 1.81
CA VAL A 74 -7.60 0.19 0.55
C VAL A 74 -7.91 -1.02 -0.32
N THR A 75 -9.19 -1.25 -0.61
CA THR A 75 -9.67 -2.42 -1.36
C THR A 75 -10.54 -1.98 -2.54
N GLY A 76 -10.44 -2.67 -3.67
CA GLY A 76 -11.26 -2.40 -4.84
C GLY A 76 -11.03 -3.41 -5.96
N SER A 77 -11.78 -3.25 -7.04
CA SER A 77 -11.56 -4.00 -8.29
C SER A 77 -10.26 -3.58 -8.99
N ILE A 78 -9.78 -4.40 -9.94
CA ILE A 78 -8.65 -4.02 -10.80
C ILE A 78 -8.99 -2.78 -11.64
N ALA A 79 -10.24 -2.60 -12.07
CA ALA A 79 -10.66 -1.41 -12.81
C ALA A 79 -10.54 -0.13 -11.98
N THR A 80 -10.89 -0.18 -10.69
CA THR A 80 -10.73 0.96 -9.75
C THR A 80 -9.25 1.20 -9.45
N LEU A 81 -8.43 0.15 -9.34
CA LEU A 81 -6.98 0.28 -9.17
C LEU A 81 -6.32 0.97 -10.39
N ALA A 82 -6.75 0.62 -11.61
CA ALA A 82 -6.25 1.26 -12.82
C ALA A 82 -6.59 2.76 -12.87
N ARG A 83 -7.81 3.14 -12.47
CA ARG A 83 -8.20 4.56 -12.34
C ARG A 83 -7.37 5.30 -11.29
N PHE A 84 -7.12 4.68 -10.15
CA PHE A 84 -6.25 5.23 -9.11
C PHE A 84 -4.84 5.49 -9.63
N ALA A 85 -4.24 4.51 -10.32
CA ALA A 85 -2.89 4.65 -10.87
C ALA A 85 -2.80 5.82 -11.88
N GLN A 86 -3.82 6.00 -12.73
CA GLN A 86 -3.88 7.14 -13.65
C GLN A 86 -3.97 8.48 -12.92
N ALA A 87 -4.84 8.56 -11.90
CA ALA A 87 -5.00 9.77 -11.10
C ALA A 87 -3.72 10.12 -10.31
N LEU A 88 -3.04 9.12 -9.76
CA LEU A 88 -1.75 9.30 -9.08
C LEU A 88 -0.67 9.82 -10.03
N GLN A 89 -0.56 9.27 -11.24
CA GLN A 89 0.39 9.75 -12.24
C GLN A 89 0.14 11.22 -12.63
N LEU A 90 -1.13 11.62 -12.74
CA LEU A 90 -1.48 13.01 -13.01
C LEU A 90 -1.10 13.92 -11.83
N ALA A 91 -1.47 13.55 -10.61
CA ALA A 91 -1.16 14.32 -9.41
C ALA A 91 0.36 14.52 -9.21
N MET A 92 1.16 13.49 -9.49
CA MET A 92 2.63 13.60 -9.41
C MET A 92 3.24 14.52 -10.46
N ARG A 93 2.59 14.70 -11.62
CA ARG A 93 3.05 15.64 -12.66
C ARG A 93 2.67 17.08 -12.34
N GLU A 94 1.52 17.30 -11.70
CA GLU A 94 1.09 18.62 -11.25
C GLU A 94 1.93 19.16 -10.07
N ALA A 95 2.52 18.25 -9.29
CA ALA A 95 3.37 18.58 -8.15
C ALA A 95 4.86 18.78 -8.48
N ALA A 96 5.27 18.57 -9.73
CA ALA A 96 6.66 18.69 -10.22
C ALA A 96 6.92 20.05 -10.89
#